data_AF-A0AAW2Q0Q8-F1
#
_entry.id   AF-A0AAW2Q0Q8-F1
#
_cell.length_a   1.000
_cell.length_b   1.000
_cell.length_c   1.000
_cell.angle_alpha   90.00
_cell.angle_beta   90.00
_cell.angle_gamma   90.00
#
_symmetry.space_group_name_H-M   'P 1'
#
loop_
_entity.id
_entity.type
_entity.pdbx_description
1 polymer ?
#
loop_
_entity_poly.entity_id
_entity_poly.type
_entity_poly.pdbx_seq_one_letter_code
_entity_poly.pdbx_strand_id
1 'polypeptide(L)'
;MDDSSYSTYTFPYHTEVPRVLLFGVLGFTCSTMAPLILPFLLVYLFLAYLVYRNQILNVYVTEYDTGGLYWPIVHNTTIFSLVLTQIIALGVFGMKESPIASSLTTPLIISTLLFNEYCGQRFLPTFQKTPTKIIIEMDRKDEHCKEEMYQKLQSSYCQFRSKNLNLHSTSECSNKLQSVLGSAEMGDAARAEDLKNSTSALS
;
A
#
# COMPACT_ATOMS: atom_id res chain seq x y z
N MET A 1 -34.52 -3.32 3.60
CA MET A 1 -33.72 -2.11 3.82
C MET A 1 -32.30 -2.49 3.50
N ASP A 2 -31.89 -2.15 2.29
CA ASP A 2 -30.76 -2.75 1.60
C ASP A 2 -29.46 -2.09 2.06
N ASP A 3 -28.64 -2.82 2.81
CA ASP A 3 -27.27 -2.47 3.26
C ASP A 3 -26.26 -2.33 2.11
N SER A 4 -26.72 -2.08 0.87
CA SER A 4 -25.89 -1.96 -0.34
C SER A 4 -25.47 -0.51 -0.65
N SER A 5 -25.89 0.47 0.17
CA SER A 5 -25.78 1.90 -0.16
C SER A 5 -24.63 2.65 0.54
N TYR A 6 -23.69 1.95 1.18
CA TYR A 6 -22.37 2.49 1.47
C TYR A 6 -21.36 1.86 0.51
N SER A 7 -21.60 2.02 -0.80
CA SER A 7 -20.53 1.75 -1.77
C SER A 7 -19.37 2.65 -1.39
N THR A 8 -18.38 2.11 -0.67
CA THR A 8 -17.15 2.84 -0.37
C THR A 8 -16.68 3.40 -1.71
N TYR A 9 -16.53 4.72 -1.79
CA TYR A 9 -15.92 5.35 -2.96
C TYR A 9 -14.48 4.84 -2.99
N THR A 10 -14.28 3.73 -3.68
CA THR A 10 -12.98 3.10 -3.89
C THR A 10 -12.40 3.68 -5.16
N PHE A 11 -11.17 4.18 -5.06
CA PHE A 11 -10.48 4.73 -6.22
C PHE A 11 -10.29 3.61 -7.28
N PRO A 12 -10.72 3.83 -8.54
CA PRO A 12 -10.60 2.82 -9.59
C PRO A 12 -9.16 2.72 -10.11
N TYR A 13 -8.27 2.14 -9.31
CA TYR A 13 -6.84 1.99 -9.59
C TYR A 13 -6.55 1.32 -10.94
N HIS A 14 -7.37 0.35 -11.34
CA HIS A 14 -7.17 -0.44 -12.56
C HIS A 14 -7.37 0.35 -13.85
N THR A 15 -8.06 1.50 -13.83
CA THR A 15 -8.32 2.31 -15.04
C THR A 15 -7.60 3.63 -15.01
N GLU A 16 -7.59 4.33 -13.87
CA GLU A 16 -7.01 5.67 -13.78
C GLU A 16 -5.48 5.63 -13.84
N VAL A 17 -4.83 4.67 -13.17
CA VAL A 17 -3.37 4.54 -13.20
C VAL A 17 -2.88 4.23 -14.62
N PRO A 18 -3.36 3.19 -15.32
CA PRO A 18 -2.94 2.92 -16.69
C PRO A 18 -3.24 4.08 -17.65
N ARG A 19 -4.36 4.79 -17.46
CA ARG A 19 -4.71 5.94 -18.29
C ARG A 19 -3.67 7.06 -18.18
N VAL A 20 -3.27 7.43 -16.96
CA VAL A 20 -2.22 8.45 -16.75
C VAL A 20 -0.88 7.99 -17.32
N LEU A 21 -0.54 6.70 -17.14
CA LEU A 21 0.68 6.12 -17.71
C LEU A 21 0.69 6.21 -19.24
N LEU A 22 -0.43 5.87 -19.90
CA LEU A 22 -0.57 5.97 -21.35
C LEU A 22 -0.42 7.42 -21.84
N PHE A 23 -1.03 8.39 -21.15
CA PHE A 23 -0.82 9.81 -21.45
C PHE A 23 0.65 10.24 -21.28
N GLY A 24 1.35 9.66 -20.29
CA GLY A 24 2.80 9.83 -20.14
C GLY A 24 3.58 9.31 -21.34
N VAL A 25 3.30 8.07 -21.80
CA VAL A 25 3.95 7.47 -22.98
C VAL A 25 3.71 8.31 -24.24
N LEU A 26 2.47 8.78 -24.42
CA LEU A 26 2.11 9.67 -25.53
C LEU A 26 2.83 11.02 -25.39
N GLY A 27 2.91 11.59 -24.19
CA GLY A 27 3.64 12.84 -23.93
C GLY A 27 5.12 12.75 -24.33
N PHE A 28 5.81 11.68 -23.93
CA PHE A 28 7.20 11.44 -24.33
C PHE A 28 7.36 11.29 -25.84
N THR A 29 6.48 10.50 -26.47
CA THR A 29 6.52 10.27 -27.92
C THR A 29 6.22 11.54 -28.72
N CYS A 30 5.19 12.29 -28.33
CA CYS A 30 4.78 13.53 -28.96
C CYS A 30 5.81 14.66 -28.75
N SER A 31 6.60 14.61 -27.67
CA SER A 31 7.71 15.56 -27.43
C SER A 31 8.70 15.60 -28.60
N THR A 32 8.98 14.47 -29.23
CA THR A 32 9.91 14.38 -30.38
C THR A 32 9.25 14.77 -31.70
N MET A 33 7.96 14.47 -31.88
CA MET A 33 7.23 14.80 -33.11
C MET A 33 6.87 16.28 -33.21
N ALA A 34 6.28 16.83 -32.15
CA ALA A 34 5.66 18.13 -32.14
C ALA A 34 5.77 18.75 -30.74
N PRO A 35 6.92 19.38 -30.39
CA PRO A 35 7.15 19.91 -29.05
C PRO A 35 6.14 20.99 -28.64
N LEU A 36 5.41 21.58 -29.59
CA LEU A 36 4.37 22.57 -29.34
C LEU A 36 3.14 22.02 -28.60
N ILE A 37 2.81 20.72 -28.72
CA ILE A 37 1.67 20.12 -27.99
C ILE A 37 2.05 19.74 -26.55
N LEU A 38 3.35 19.59 -26.28
CA LEU A 38 3.90 19.19 -24.99
C LEU A 38 3.47 20.10 -23.82
N PRO A 39 3.53 21.44 -23.90
CA PRO A 39 3.08 22.29 -22.79
C PRO A 39 1.60 22.10 -22.47
N PHE A 40 0.75 21.83 -23.47
CA PHE A 40 -0.68 21.56 -23.24
C PHE A 40 -0.88 20.23 -22.50
N LEU A 41 -0.14 19.19 -22.87
CA LEU A 41 -0.13 17.90 -22.15
C LEU A 41 0.40 18.04 -20.72
N LEU A 42 1.45 18.85 -20.52
CA LEU A 42 2.02 19.09 -19.20
C LEU A 42 1.02 19.78 -18.28
N VAL A 43 0.31 20.78 -18.80
CA VAL A 43 -0.78 21.46 -18.07
C VAL A 43 -1.88 20.46 -17.73
N TYR A 44 -2.29 19.60 -18.67
CA TYR A 44 -3.27 18.55 -18.40
C TYR A 44 -2.82 17.60 -17.28
N LEU A 45 -1.58 17.10 -17.33
CA LEU A 45 -1.02 16.24 -16.29
C LEU A 45 -0.90 16.95 -14.95
N PHE A 46 -0.57 18.24 -14.94
CA PHE A 46 -0.48 19.05 -13.73
C PHE A 46 -1.85 19.24 -13.08
N LEU A 47 -2.88 19.60 -13.84
CA LEU A 47 -4.25 19.70 -13.34
C LEU A 47 -4.75 18.35 -12.84
N ALA A 48 -4.51 17.28 -13.60
CA ALA A 48 -4.85 15.92 -13.20
C ALA A 48 -4.19 15.57 -11.85
N TYR A 49 -2.90 15.87 -11.67
CA TYR A 49 -2.18 15.66 -10.42
C TYR A 49 -2.84 16.40 -9.24
N LEU A 50 -3.21 17.67 -9.41
CA LEU A 50 -3.88 18.44 -8.35
C LEU A 50 -5.25 17.84 -7.99
N VAL A 51 -6.05 17.50 -8.99
CA VAL A 51 -7.37 16.90 -8.80
C VAL A 51 -7.24 15.54 -8.10
N TYR A 52 -6.38 14.64 -8.59
CA TYR A 52 -6.16 13.33 -7.97
C TYR A 52 -5.65 13.47 -6.53
N ARG A 53 -4.71 14.39 -6.27
CA ARG A 53 -4.22 14.63 -4.90
C ARG A 53 -5.35 15.06 -3.97
N ASN A 54 -6.20 15.99 -4.43
CA ASN A 54 -7.34 16.44 -3.64
C ASN A 54 -8.35 15.32 -3.39
N GLN A 55 -8.64 14.51 -4.42
CA GLN A 55 -9.57 13.39 -4.28
C GLN A 55 -9.04 12.31 -3.33
N ILE A 56 -7.75 11.97 -3.39
CA ILE A 56 -7.13 10.97 -2.52
C ILE A 56 -7.12 11.42 -1.05
N LEU A 57 -6.95 12.72 -0.78
CA LEU A 57 -6.92 13.25 0.59
C LEU A 57 -8.31 13.46 1.21
N ASN A 58 -9.29 13.86 0.41
CA ASN A 58 -10.58 14.36 0.94
C ASN A 58 -11.78 13.45 0.63
N VAL A 59 -11.72 12.61 -0.40
CA VAL A 59 -12.88 11.85 -0.90
C VAL A 59 -12.69 10.34 -0.77
N TYR A 60 -11.53 9.83 -1.17
CA TYR A 60 -11.30 8.39 -1.22
C TYR A 60 -10.86 7.84 0.14
N VAL A 61 -11.54 6.80 0.60
CA VAL A 61 -11.10 5.99 1.74
C VAL A 61 -10.13 4.94 1.20
N THR A 62 -8.85 5.02 1.56
CA THR A 62 -7.84 4.04 1.16
C THR A 62 -8.01 2.75 1.97
N GLU A 63 -8.85 1.83 1.50
CA GLU A 63 -9.02 0.50 2.13
C GLU A 63 -7.80 -0.41 1.91
N TYR A 64 -7.05 -0.18 0.82
CA TYR A 64 -5.87 -0.97 0.46
C TYR A 64 -4.62 -0.08 0.42
N ASP A 65 -3.71 -0.30 1.38
CA ASP A 65 -2.35 0.22 1.26
C ASP A 65 -1.57 -0.66 0.28
N THR A 66 -1.23 -0.12 -0.89
CA THR A 66 -0.50 -0.88 -1.91
C THR A 66 1.00 -0.95 -1.63
N GLY A 67 1.50 -0.31 -0.56
CA GLY A 67 2.90 -0.46 -0.11
C GLY A 67 3.95 -0.11 -1.17
N GLY A 68 3.61 0.74 -2.15
CA GLY A 68 4.51 1.13 -3.24
C GLY A 68 4.64 0.12 -4.39
N LEU A 69 3.83 -0.94 -4.45
CA LEU A 69 3.86 -1.94 -5.52
C LEU A 69 3.59 -1.38 -6.93
N TYR A 70 2.93 -0.23 -7.04
CA TYR A 70 2.71 0.45 -8.33
C TYR A 70 3.97 1.15 -8.86
N TRP A 71 4.94 1.47 -8.00
CA TRP A 71 6.18 2.16 -8.40
C TRP A 71 6.97 1.43 -9.51
N PRO A 72 7.25 0.11 -9.42
CA PRO A 72 7.93 -0.61 -10.50
C PRO A 72 7.14 -0.61 -11.81
N ILE A 73 5.80 -0.60 -11.75
CA ILE A 73 4.94 -0.54 -12.94
C ILE A 73 5.11 0.82 -13.64
N VAL A 74 4.98 1.91 -12.90
CA VAL A 74 5.18 3.29 -13.40
C VAL A 74 6.58 3.46 -13.99
N HIS A 75 7.60 2.99 -13.27
CA HIS A 75 8.99 3.06 -13.70
C HIS A 75 9.21 2.29 -15.00
N ASN A 76 8.77 1.04 -15.08
CA ASN A 76 8.91 0.22 -16.29
C ASN A 76 8.24 0.87 -17.50
N THR A 77 7.03 1.40 -17.33
CA THR A 77 6.33 2.11 -18.41
C THR A 77 7.06 3.39 -18.84
N THR A 78 7.68 4.10 -17.91
CA THR A 78 8.50 5.29 -18.23
C THR A 78 9.72 4.89 -19.07
N ILE A 79 10.45 3.85 -18.67
CA ILE A 79 11.60 3.35 -19.46
C ILE A 79 11.16 2.87 -20.84
N PHE A 80 10.06 2.13 -20.91
CA PHE A 80 9.46 1.72 -22.19
C PHE A 80 9.13 2.93 -23.08
N SER A 81 8.56 4.00 -22.53
CA SER A 81 8.26 5.21 -23.30
C SER A 81 9.50 5.91 -23.84
N LEU A 82 10.60 5.91 -23.09
CA LEU A 82 11.89 6.44 -23.53
C LEU A 82 12.47 5.60 -24.67
N VAL A 83 12.43 4.27 -24.56
CA VAL A 83 12.83 3.35 -25.64
C VAL A 83 12.00 3.61 -26.90
N LEU A 84 10.67 3.68 -26.76
CA LEU A 84 9.76 3.91 -27.87
C LEU A 84 10.05 5.25 -28.56
N THR A 85 10.29 6.30 -27.80
CA THR A 85 10.65 7.63 -28.32
C THR A 85 11.96 7.58 -29.12
N GLN A 86 12.96 6.84 -28.64
CA GLN A 86 14.24 6.67 -29.36
C GLN A 86 14.08 5.86 -30.65
N ILE A 87 13.26 4.80 -30.66
CA ILE A 87 12.97 4.03 -31.89
C ILE A 87 12.30 4.93 -32.93
N ILE A 88 11.34 5.74 -32.50
CA ILE A 88 10.64 6.69 -33.38
C ILE A 88 11.60 7.76 -33.90
N ALA A 89 12.47 8.30 -33.04
CA ALA A 89 13.51 9.24 -33.44
C ALA A 89 14.47 8.63 -34.48
N LEU A 90 14.90 7.38 -34.29
CA LEU A 90 15.71 6.65 -35.27
C LEU A 90 14.96 6.50 -36.60
N GLY A 91 13.66 6.18 -36.58
CA GLY A 91 12.84 6.11 -37.78
C GLY A 91 12.82 7.44 -38.55
N VAL A 92 12.60 8.56 -37.84
CA VAL A 92 12.58 9.90 -38.44
C VAL A 92 13.95 10.30 -39.02
N PHE A 93 15.04 10.05 -38.28
CA PHE A 93 16.38 10.41 -38.74
C PHE A 93 16.93 9.45 -39.80
N GLY A 94 16.54 8.18 -39.74
CA GLY A 94 16.88 7.17 -40.73
C GLY A 94 16.28 7.48 -42.10
N MET A 95 15.05 7.99 -42.14
CA MET A 95 14.43 8.45 -43.39
C MET A 95 15.08 9.72 -43.97
N LYS A 96 15.83 10.48 -43.17
CA LYS A 96 16.39 11.79 -43.56
C LYS A 96 17.86 11.71 -43.98
N GLU A 97 18.42 10.51 -44.19
CA GLU A 97 19.78 10.26 -44.69
C GLU A 97 20.88 11.11 -44.01
N SER A 98 20.76 11.31 -42.68
CA SER A 98 21.78 12.02 -41.91
C SER A 98 22.68 11.04 -41.15
N PRO A 99 23.91 10.75 -41.63
CA PRO A 99 24.78 9.73 -41.03
C PRO A 99 25.24 10.09 -39.61
N ILE A 100 25.30 11.39 -39.28
CA ILE A 100 25.71 11.88 -37.96
C ILE A 100 24.65 11.59 -36.90
N ALA A 101 23.37 11.83 -37.23
CA ALA A 101 22.26 11.58 -36.32
C ALA A 101 22.02 10.07 -36.09
N SER A 102 22.16 9.27 -37.15
CA SER A 102 22.00 7.82 -37.07
C SER A 102 23.07 7.18 -36.17
N SER A 103 24.34 7.56 -36.34
CA SER A 103 25.45 7.02 -35.56
C SER A 103 25.38 7.38 -34.06
N LEU A 104 24.80 8.54 -33.71
CA LEU A 104 24.53 8.94 -32.32
C LEU A 104 23.35 8.20 -31.69
N THR A 105 22.37 7.77 -32.48
CA THR A 105 21.15 7.12 -31.99
C THR A 105 21.36 5.63 -31.73
N THR A 106 22.27 4.98 -32.47
CA THR A 106 22.61 3.55 -32.28
C THR A 106 23.11 3.19 -30.87
N PRO A 107 24.13 3.85 -30.28
CA PRO A 107 24.56 3.54 -28.91
C PRO A 107 23.48 3.89 -27.88
N LEU A 108 22.62 4.86 -28.18
CA LEU A 108 21.52 5.27 -27.31
C LEU A 108 20.47 4.15 -27.17
N ILE A 109 20.13 3.47 -28.28
CA ILE A 109 19.23 2.32 -28.26
C ILE A 109 19.85 1.15 -27.50
N ILE A 110 21.14 0.86 -27.71
CA ILE A 110 21.85 -0.22 -26.99
C ILE A 110 21.90 0.07 -25.49
N SER A 111 22.21 1.32 -25.11
CA SER A 111 22.25 1.74 -23.72
C SER A 111 20.87 1.61 -23.06
N THR A 112 19.79 1.94 -23.78
CA THR A 112 18.43 1.86 -23.25
C THR A 112 17.92 0.41 -23.13
N LEU A 113 18.31 -0.48 -24.06
CA LEU A 113 18.05 -1.92 -23.93
C LEU A 113 18.77 -2.51 -22.71
N LEU A 114 20.06 -2.17 -22.52
CA LEU A 114 20.82 -2.57 -21.33
C LEU A 114 20.17 -2.03 -20.05
N PHE A 115 19.70 -0.79 -20.08
CA PHE A 115 19.06 -0.18 -18.92
C PHE A 115 17.73 -0.85 -18.59
N ASN A 116 16.93 -1.23 -19.59
CA ASN A 116 15.69 -1.98 -19.38
C ASN A 116 15.95 -3.32 -18.67
N GLU A 117 16.90 -4.10 -19.17
CA GLU A 117 17.25 -5.39 -18.57
C GLU A 117 17.87 -5.23 -17.18
N TYR A 118 18.73 -4.23 -16.99
CA TYR A 118 19.27 -3.86 -15.67
C TYR A 118 18.17 -3.50 -14.67
N CYS A 119 17.17 -2.72 -15.11
CA CYS A 119 16.05 -2.32 -14.27
C CYS A 119 15.18 -3.53 -13.89
N GLY A 120 14.91 -4.43 -14.83
CA GLY A 120 14.17 -5.66 -14.56
C GLY A 120 14.88 -6.52 -13.52
N GLN A 121 16.19 -6.70 -13.63
CA GLN A 121 16.96 -7.53 -12.70
C GLN A 121 17.18 -6.88 -11.33
N ARG A 122 17.31 -5.55 -11.27
CA ARG A 122 17.66 -4.84 -10.04
C ARG A 122 16.45 -4.44 -9.20
N PHE A 123 15.33 -4.02 -9.82
CA PHE A 123 14.19 -3.48 -9.08
C PHE A 123 13.18 -4.54 -8.64
N LEU A 124 12.94 -5.59 -9.44
CA LEU A 124 12.05 -6.71 -9.04
C LEU A 124 12.37 -7.29 -7.65
N PRO A 125 13.63 -7.63 -7.32
CA PRO A 125 13.94 -8.25 -6.03
C PRO A 125 13.77 -7.29 -4.84
N THR A 126 13.89 -5.98 -5.06
CA THR A 126 13.78 -4.97 -4.00
C THR A 126 12.32 -4.71 -3.60
N PHE A 127 11.37 -4.80 -4.53
CA PHE A 127 9.94 -4.62 -4.23
C PHE A 127 9.25 -5.89 -3.72
N GLN A 128 9.73 -7.07 -4.11
CA GLN A 128 9.10 -8.33 -3.69
C GLN A 128 9.59 -8.84 -2.33
N LYS A 129 10.78 -8.42 -1.89
CA LYS A 129 11.37 -8.88 -0.63
C LYS A 129 11.44 -7.73 0.36
N THR A 130 10.46 -7.67 1.26
CA THR A 130 10.59 -6.88 2.48
C THR A 130 11.87 -7.31 3.20
N PRO A 131 12.82 -6.41 3.46
CA PRO A 131 14.09 -6.80 4.03
C PRO A 131 13.87 -7.38 5.43
N THR A 132 14.40 -8.57 5.67
CA THR A 132 14.24 -9.33 6.92
C THR A 132 14.61 -8.50 8.16
N LYS A 133 15.57 -7.56 8.02
CA LYS A 133 15.95 -6.64 9.10
C LYS A 133 14.79 -5.75 9.57
N ILE A 134 13.96 -5.25 8.66
CA ILE A 134 12.78 -4.44 9.01
C ILE A 134 11.77 -5.32 9.74
N ILE A 135 11.56 -6.55 9.29
CA ILE A 135 10.63 -7.49 9.92
C ILE A 135 11.08 -7.83 11.34
N ILE A 136 12.37 -8.15 11.55
CA ILE A 136 12.94 -8.45 12.87
C ILE A 136 12.79 -7.25 13.82
N GLU A 137 13.02 -6.03 13.33
CA GLU A 137 12.90 -4.82 14.14
C GLU A 137 11.43 -4.48 14.48
N MET A 138 10.49 -4.75 13.56
CA MET A 138 9.06 -4.64 13.83
C MET A 138 8.62 -5.68 14.88
N ASP A 139 9.03 -6.94 14.71
CA ASP A 139 8.71 -8.04 15.64
C ASP A 139 9.24 -7.77 17.05
N ARG A 140 10.46 -7.21 17.16
CA ARG A 140 11.05 -6.78 18.43
C ARG A 140 10.27 -5.66 19.12
N LYS A 141 9.65 -4.76 18.37
CA LYS A 141 8.82 -3.67 18.92
C LYS A 141 7.45 -4.17 19.37
N ASP A 142 6.90 -5.12 18.64
CA ASP A 142 5.58 -5.69 18.89
C ASP A 142 5.60 -6.73 20.04
N GLU A 143 6.78 -7.11 20.52
CA GLU A 143 6.97 -8.09 21.61
C GLU A 143 6.23 -7.73 22.90
N HIS A 144 6.07 -6.44 23.20
CA HIS A 144 5.37 -5.96 24.39
C HIS A 144 3.84 -6.12 24.35
N CYS A 145 3.26 -6.38 23.16
CA CYS A 145 1.80 -6.40 22.95
C CYS A 145 1.33 -7.66 22.21
N LYS A 146 2.11 -8.75 22.26
CA LYS A 146 1.83 -10.02 21.57
C LYS A 146 0.42 -10.54 21.87
N GLU A 147 0.00 -10.56 23.13
CA GLU A 147 -1.28 -11.15 23.55
C GLU A 147 -2.50 -10.43 22.97
N GLU A 148 -2.52 -9.09 23.00
CA GLU A 148 -3.59 -8.28 22.44
C GLU A 148 -3.62 -8.36 20.90
N MET A 149 -2.43 -8.44 20.28
CA MET A 149 -2.30 -8.63 18.83
C MET A 149 -2.88 -9.97 18.38
N TYR A 150 -2.61 -11.07 19.10
CA TYR A 150 -3.16 -12.39 18.78
C TYR A 150 -4.69 -12.43 18.87
N GLN A 151 -5.28 -11.81 19.91
CA GLN A 151 -6.73 -11.70 20.03
C GLN A 151 -7.35 -10.88 18.90
N LYS A 152 -6.71 -9.75 18.53
CA LYS A 152 -7.15 -8.91 17.43
C LYS A 152 -7.04 -9.62 16.07
N LEU A 153 -5.96 -10.37 15.84
CA LEU A 153 -5.76 -11.21 14.65
C LEU A 153 -6.85 -12.27 14.50
N GLN A 154 -7.13 -13.05 15.56
CA GLN A 154 -8.19 -14.06 15.53
C GLN A 154 -9.54 -13.44 15.18
N SER A 155 -9.87 -12.29 15.80
CA SER A 155 -11.14 -11.60 15.51
C SER A 155 -11.22 -11.03 14.09
N SER A 156 -10.09 -10.56 13.52
CA SER A 156 -10.05 -9.87 12.21
C SER A 156 -10.01 -10.83 11.02
N TYR A 157 -9.40 -12.01 11.17
CA TYR A 157 -9.25 -13.00 10.09
C TYR A 157 -10.32 -14.10 10.09
N CYS A 158 -11.21 -14.14 11.08
CA CYS A 158 -12.41 -14.99 11.04
C CYS A 158 -13.48 -14.40 10.09
N GLN A 159 -13.32 -14.60 8.78
CA GLN A 159 -14.29 -14.17 7.76
C GLN A 159 -15.63 -14.94 7.84
N PHE A 160 -15.62 -16.13 8.43
CA PHE A 160 -16.83 -16.88 8.74
C PHE A 160 -17.29 -16.61 10.18
N ARG A 161 -18.19 -15.64 10.33
CA ARG A 161 -19.08 -15.60 11.49
C ARG A 161 -20.11 -16.70 11.32
N SER A 162 -19.91 -17.83 11.98
CA SER A 162 -20.99 -18.78 12.27
C SER A 162 -22.11 -18.02 12.98
N LYS A 163 -23.19 -17.72 12.25
CA LYS A 163 -24.39 -17.05 12.78
C LYS A 163 -25.12 -17.89 13.86
N ASN A 164 -24.59 -19.02 14.28
CA ASN A 164 -25.18 -19.89 15.31
C ASN A 164 -24.31 -20.11 16.54
N LEU A 165 -23.26 -19.31 16.78
CA LEU A 165 -22.42 -19.44 17.97
C LEU A 165 -22.33 -18.16 18.81
N ASN A 166 -23.40 -17.38 18.89
CA ASN A 166 -23.51 -16.22 19.80
C ASN A 166 -24.74 -16.27 20.71
N LEU A 167 -25.42 -17.42 20.82
CA LEU A 167 -26.51 -17.58 21.79
C LEU A 167 -26.14 -18.44 23.02
N HIS A 168 -24.97 -19.09 23.02
CA HIS A 168 -24.52 -19.92 24.16
C HIS A 168 -23.21 -19.41 24.80
N SER A 169 -22.23 -19.04 23.98
CA SER A 169 -20.88 -18.65 24.42
C SER A 169 -20.81 -17.28 25.12
N THR A 170 -21.69 -16.34 24.76
CA THR A 170 -21.75 -15.01 25.39
C THR A 170 -22.28 -15.09 26.83
N SER A 171 -23.17 -16.04 27.12
CA SER A 171 -23.65 -16.32 28.48
C SER A 171 -22.56 -16.96 29.33
N GLU A 172 -21.84 -17.95 28.80
CA GLU A 172 -20.81 -18.67 29.54
C GLU A 172 -19.59 -17.81 29.89
N CYS A 173 -19.16 -16.91 28.99
CA CYS A 173 -18.04 -16.01 29.26
C CYS A 173 -18.41 -14.90 30.25
N SER A 174 -19.62 -14.33 30.15
CA SER A 174 -20.11 -13.32 31.09
C SER A 174 -20.26 -13.88 32.52
N ASN A 175 -20.77 -15.12 32.65
CA ASN A 175 -20.92 -15.79 33.95
C ASN A 175 -19.55 -16.15 34.56
N LYS A 176 -18.58 -16.53 33.73
CA LYS A 176 -17.22 -16.86 34.19
C LYS A 176 -16.42 -15.61 34.59
N LEU A 177 -16.63 -14.48 33.91
CA LEU A 177 -16.02 -13.20 34.28
C LEU A 177 -16.62 -12.66 35.61
N GLN A 178 -17.93 -12.80 35.80
CA GLN A 178 -18.60 -12.42 37.07
C GLN A 178 -18.18 -13.32 38.25
N SER A 179 -18.00 -14.62 38.04
CA SER A 179 -17.52 -15.51 39.12
C SER A 179 -16.08 -15.21 39.52
N VAL A 180 -15.23 -14.84 38.55
CA VAL A 180 -13.82 -14.50 38.82
C VAL A 180 -13.68 -13.13 39.49
N LEU A 181 -14.47 -12.12 39.09
CA LEU A 181 -14.51 -10.84 39.81
C LEU A 181 -15.06 -11.00 41.24
N GLY A 182 -16.12 -11.80 41.43
CA GLY A 182 -16.68 -12.05 42.76
C GLY A 182 -15.75 -12.81 43.71
N SER A 183 -14.91 -13.71 43.20
CA SER A 183 -13.90 -14.40 44.01
C SER A 183 -12.67 -13.54 44.32
N ALA A 184 -12.32 -12.58 43.45
CA ALA A 184 -11.23 -11.65 43.71
C ALA A 184 -11.58 -10.63 44.82
N GLU A 185 -12.80 -10.09 44.80
CA GLU A 185 -13.24 -9.12 45.82
C GLU A 185 -13.45 -9.74 47.20
N MET A 186 -13.90 -11.00 47.26
CA MET A 186 -14.11 -11.71 48.53
C MET A 186 -12.79 -12.17 49.17
N GLY A 187 -11.74 -12.39 48.37
CA GLY A 187 -10.39 -12.70 48.84
C GLY A 187 -9.65 -11.50 49.44
N ASP A 188 -9.81 -10.31 48.85
CA ASP A 188 -9.21 -9.08 49.37
C ASP A 188 -9.95 -8.54 50.60
N ALA A 189 -11.27 -8.71 50.70
CA ALA A 189 -12.04 -8.33 51.89
C ALA A 189 -11.69 -9.20 53.12
N ALA A 190 -11.55 -10.52 52.95
CA ALA A 190 -11.13 -11.43 54.01
C ALA A 190 -9.69 -11.16 54.49
N ARG A 191 -8.81 -10.74 53.58
CA ARG A 191 -7.41 -10.40 53.88
C ARG A 191 -7.26 -9.03 54.54
N ALA A 192 -8.18 -8.10 54.27
CA ALA A 192 -8.23 -6.79 54.93
C ALA A 192 -8.76 -6.86 56.38
N GLU A 193 -9.69 -7.79 56.68
CA GLU A 193 -10.17 -8.00 58.05
C GLU A 193 -9.13 -8.69 58.95
N ASP A 194 -8.35 -9.64 58.42
CA ASP A 194 -7.31 -10.35 59.18
C ASP A 194 -6.16 -9.40 59.59
N LEU A 195 -5.82 -8.44 58.73
CA LEU A 195 -4.83 -7.41 59.03
C LEU A 195 -5.33 -6.42 60.11
N LYS A 196 -6.63 -6.11 60.12
CA LYS A 196 -7.24 -5.22 61.13
C LYS A 196 -7.35 -5.89 62.50
N ASN A 197 -7.64 -7.19 62.53
CA ASN A 197 -7.78 -7.96 63.77
C ASN A 197 -6.41 -8.25 64.41
N SER A 198 -5.37 -8.49 63.59
CA SER A 198 -4.00 -8.66 64.09
C SER A 198 -3.37 -7.37 64.63
N THR A 199 -3.75 -6.20 64.11
CA THR A 199 -3.24 -4.90 64.59
C THR A 199 -3.91 -4.45 65.89
N SER A 200 -5.13 -4.95 66.17
CA SER A 200 -5.90 -4.62 67.38
C SER A 200 -5.54 -5.48 68.60
N ALA A 201 -4.77 -6.56 68.41
CA ALA A 201 -4.31 -7.45 69.48
C ALA A 201 -2.89 -7.10 70.01
N LEU A 202 -2.22 -6.13 69.39
CA LEU A 202 -0.86 -5.68 69.74
C LEU A 202 -0.79 -4.24 70.30
N SER A 203 -1.94 -3.62 70.58
CA SER A 203 -2.07 -2.37 71.35
C SER A 203 -2.94 -2.60 72.57
#